data_AF-A0A9D5B825-F1
#
_entry.id   AF-A0A9D5B825-F1
#
_cell.length_a   1.000
_cell.length_b   1.000
_cell.length_c   1.000
_cell.angle_alpha   90.00
_cell.angle_beta   90.00
_cell.angle_gamma   90.00
#
_symmetry.space_group_name_H-M   'P 1'
#
loop_
_entity.id
_entity.type
_entity.pdbx_description
1 polymer ?
#
loop_
_entity_poly.entity_id
_entity_poly.type
_entity_poly.pdbx_seq_one_letter_code
_entity_poly.pdbx_strand_id
1 'polypeptide(L)'
;MVQLQGSVSRSAERRQSGVSTSFTQFGRNDEISDCTESIMFLLHHRSHPQECPVCKGVVGEEKLVPLFGKGRSVTDPRTEIPPRPSGIHTLFASLEQMRLSREATEQRLKEYIDQCIEEFCVAQEQRITLLQEAQERRFQQLECQQRINEFRVETEHRIKECRAETKQRIKECRVEYGAAVGQRIKECREEVEQRINEFRAVWEEQ
;
A
#
# COMPACT_ATOMS: atom_id res chain seq x y z
N MET A 1 -29.59 6.87 23.65
CA MET A 1 -29.63 7.43 22.29
C MET A 1 -28.76 6.53 21.43
N VAL A 2 -29.42 5.75 20.56
CA VAL A 2 -28.94 4.89 19.45
C VAL A 2 -27.82 3.89 19.74
N GLN A 3 -28.25 2.62 19.83
CA GLN A 3 -27.45 1.41 19.69
C GLN A 3 -27.07 1.14 18.22
N LEU A 4 -25.94 0.48 18.09
CA LEU A 4 -25.31 -0.15 16.93
C LEU A 4 -26.29 -0.96 16.06
N GLN A 5 -26.25 -0.76 14.74
CA GLN A 5 -26.84 -1.67 13.77
C GLN A 5 -25.78 -2.65 13.25
N GLY A 6 -26.06 -3.94 13.43
CA GLY A 6 -25.56 -5.03 12.62
C GLY A 6 -26.72 -5.89 12.14
N SER A 7 -26.71 -6.27 10.86
CA SER A 7 -27.46 -7.38 10.25
C SER A 7 -26.91 -7.57 8.83
N VAL A 8 -26.21 -8.65 8.47
CA VAL A 8 -26.61 -10.06 8.26
C VAL A 8 -27.39 -10.29 6.95
N SER A 9 -26.67 -10.83 5.96
CA SER A 9 -26.98 -12.01 5.10
C SER A 9 -27.77 -11.93 3.77
N ARG A 10 -27.11 -12.52 2.77
CA ARG A 10 -27.51 -13.62 1.86
C ARG A 10 -28.41 -13.36 0.63
N SER A 11 -27.78 -13.63 -0.52
CA SER A 11 -28.13 -14.64 -1.53
C SER A 11 -29.20 -14.39 -2.61
N ALA A 12 -28.74 -14.71 -3.82
CA ALA A 12 -29.38 -15.50 -4.89
C ALA A 12 -30.20 -14.81 -6.02
N GLU A 13 -29.82 -15.26 -7.22
CA GLU A 13 -30.63 -15.53 -8.41
C GLU A 13 -30.99 -14.43 -9.44
N ARG A 14 -30.24 -14.51 -10.55
CA ARG A 14 -30.72 -14.93 -11.88
C ARG A 14 -31.88 -14.12 -12.48
N ARG A 15 -31.59 -13.32 -13.52
CA ARG A 15 -32.37 -13.26 -14.78
C ARG A 15 -31.58 -12.63 -15.91
N GLN A 16 -31.66 -13.30 -17.06
CA GLN A 16 -31.09 -12.97 -18.36
C GLN A 16 -31.94 -11.94 -19.10
N SER A 17 -31.28 -11.10 -19.91
CA SER A 17 -31.59 -10.74 -21.31
C SER A 17 -30.74 -9.50 -21.65
N GLY A 18 -30.15 -9.29 -22.82
CA GLY A 18 -30.11 -10.01 -24.08
C GLY A 18 -29.50 -9.02 -25.08
N VAL A 19 -28.39 -9.36 -25.72
CA VAL A 19 -27.93 -8.64 -26.92
C VAL A 19 -27.49 -9.68 -27.94
N SER A 20 -28.28 -9.69 -29.02
CA SER A 20 -28.09 -10.46 -30.24
C SER A 20 -26.84 -9.97 -30.97
N THR A 21 -26.00 -10.90 -31.42
CA THR A 21 -25.17 -10.68 -32.61
C THR A 21 -24.94 -12.02 -33.29
N SER A 22 -25.66 -12.19 -34.39
CA SER A 22 -25.51 -13.24 -35.39
C SER A 22 -24.13 -13.16 -36.04
N PHE A 23 -23.37 -14.26 -36.02
CA PHE A 23 -22.32 -14.49 -36.99
C PHE A 23 -22.42 -15.93 -37.51
N THR A 24 -22.50 -16.01 -38.82
CA THR A 24 -22.85 -17.15 -39.67
C THR A 24 -21.94 -18.35 -39.51
N GLN A 25 -22.56 -19.50 -39.29
CA GLN A 25 -22.00 -20.83 -39.44
C GLN A 25 -21.83 -21.13 -40.95
N PHE A 26 -20.60 -21.14 -41.45
CA PHE A 26 -20.28 -21.71 -42.77
C PHE A 26 -19.78 -23.13 -42.56
N GLY A 27 -20.65 -24.10 -42.81
CA GLY A 27 -20.26 -25.48 -42.99
C GLY A 27 -19.46 -25.65 -44.27
N ARG A 28 -18.42 -26.48 -44.21
CA ARG A 28 -17.86 -27.21 -45.35
C ARG A 28 -17.21 -28.47 -44.80
N ASN A 29 -18.03 -29.49 -44.61
CA ASN A 29 -17.62 -30.87 -44.78
C ASN A 29 -18.08 -31.31 -46.16
N ASP A 30 -17.35 -32.27 -46.73
CA ASP A 30 -17.72 -33.08 -47.89
C ASP A 30 -17.41 -32.47 -49.27
N GLU A 31 -16.19 -32.70 -49.74
CA GLU A 31 -15.85 -33.17 -51.11
C GLU A 31 -14.31 -33.22 -51.27
N ILE A 32 -13.67 -34.13 -50.51
CA ILE A 32 -12.38 -34.71 -50.89
C ILE A 32 -12.66 -36.20 -51.11
N SER A 33 -13.44 -36.50 -52.13
CA SER A 33 -13.75 -37.86 -52.56
C SER A 33 -14.06 -37.84 -54.05
N ASP A 34 -13.11 -37.36 -54.86
CA ASP A 34 -13.00 -37.68 -56.29
C ASP A 34 -11.69 -37.10 -56.87
N CYS A 35 -10.56 -37.44 -56.25
CA CYS A 35 -9.23 -37.13 -56.80
C CYS A 35 -8.34 -38.38 -56.93
N THR A 36 -8.96 -39.52 -57.25
CA THR A 36 -8.27 -40.76 -57.64
C THR A 36 -8.64 -41.20 -59.05
N GLU A 37 -8.65 -40.25 -60.00
CA GLU A 37 -8.56 -40.55 -61.43
C GLU A 37 -7.44 -39.71 -62.08
N SER A 38 -6.22 -40.22 -61.89
CA SER A 38 -5.15 -40.34 -62.89
C SER A 38 -4.92 -39.20 -63.88
N ILE A 39 -3.94 -38.34 -63.57
CA ILE A 39 -3.22 -37.44 -64.52
C ILE A 39 -2.82 -38.18 -65.82
N MET A 40 -2.57 -39.49 -65.77
CA MET A 40 -2.27 -40.32 -66.94
C MET A 40 -3.42 -40.42 -67.96
N PHE A 41 -4.67 -40.46 -67.50
CA PHE A 41 -5.84 -40.47 -68.39
C PHE A 41 -6.01 -39.12 -69.08
N LEU A 42 -5.74 -38.03 -68.36
CA LEU A 42 -5.83 -36.67 -68.88
C LEU A 42 -4.77 -36.37 -69.95
N LEU A 43 -3.56 -36.92 -69.81
CA LEU A 43 -2.48 -36.76 -70.79
C LEU A 43 -2.74 -37.56 -72.08
N HIS A 44 -3.37 -38.74 -72.01
CA HIS A 44 -3.59 -39.59 -73.19
C HIS A 44 -4.82 -39.23 -74.04
N HIS A 45 -5.77 -38.45 -73.51
CA HIS A 45 -7.04 -38.15 -74.20
C HIS A 45 -7.21 -36.67 -74.59
N ARG A 46 -6.18 -35.84 -74.41
CA ARG A 46 -6.18 -34.44 -74.87
C ARG A 46 -5.30 -34.26 -76.09
N SER A 47 -5.70 -33.34 -76.96
CA SER A 47 -5.01 -32.99 -78.21
C SER A 47 -3.60 -32.40 -78.02
N HIS A 48 -3.20 -32.05 -76.79
CA HIS A 48 -1.86 -31.56 -76.44
C HIS A 48 -1.31 -32.32 -75.21
N PRO A 49 -0.71 -33.52 -75.41
CA PRO A 49 -0.27 -34.40 -74.32
C PRO A 49 1.03 -33.96 -73.60
N GLN A 50 1.57 -32.77 -73.89
CA GLN A 50 2.91 -32.36 -73.47
C GLN A 50 2.92 -31.22 -72.45
N GLU A 51 1.78 -30.83 -71.85
CA GLU A 51 1.71 -29.72 -70.89
C GLU A 51 1.10 -30.12 -69.54
N CYS A 52 1.74 -29.71 -68.44
CA CYS A 52 1.24 -29.94 -67.09
C CYS A 52 -0.08 -29.18 -66.85
N PRO A 53 -1.18 -29.82 -66.44
CA PRO A 53 -2.46 -29.13 -66.24
C PRO A 53 -2.47 -28.18 -65.03
N VAL A 54 -1.47 -28.26 -64.15
CA VAL A 54 -1.36 -27.41 -62.95
C VAL A 54 -0.50 -26.17 -63.23
N CYS A 55 0.67 -26.32 -63.85
CA CYS A 55 1.63 -25.23 -64.05
C CYS A 55 1.91 -24.86 -65.51
N LYS A 56 1.34 -25.59 -66.48
CA LYS A 56 1.50 -25.40 -67.94
C LYS A 56 2.93 -25.53 -68.46
N GLY A 57 3.84 -26.09 -67.68
CA GLY A 57 5.19 -26.44 -68.14
C GLY A 57 5.19 -27.65 -69.09
N VAL A 58 6.15 -27.71 -70.01
CA VAL A 58 6.32 -28.83 -70.95
C VAL A 58 6.78 -30.07 -70.19
N VAL A 59 6.04 -31.17 -70.32
CA VAL A 59 6.32 -32.46 -69.67
C VAL A 59 6.76 -33.47 -70.72
N GLY A 60 8.04 -33.86 -70.67
CA GLY A 60 8.56 -34.95 -71.50
C GLY A 60 8.15 -36.32 -70.97
N GLU A 61 7.66 -37.19 -71.85
CA GLU A 61 7.21 -38.55 -71.51
C GLU A 61 8.33 -39.40 -70.88
N GLU A 62 9.60 -39.14 -71.21
CA GLU A 62 10.74 -39.86 -70.65
C GLU A 62 11.01 -39.58 -69.17
N LYS A 63 10.37 -38.54 -68.59
CA LYS A 63 10.50 -38.17 -67.18
C LYS A 63 9.30 -38.61 -66.33
N LEU A 64 8.30 -39.23 -66.96
CA LEU A 64 7.14 -39.75 -66.27
C LEU A 64 7.44 -41.14 -65.72
N VAL A 65 7.33 -41.30 -64.40
CA VAL A 65 7.34 -42.62 -63.75
C VAL A 65 5.89 -43.08 -63.59
N PRO A 66 5.44 -44.12 -64.31
CA PRO A 66 4.10 -44.66 -64.12
C PRO A 66 4.01 -45.30 -62.74
N LEU A 67 3.21 -44.73 -61.84
CA LEU A 67 3.00 -45.31 -60.51
C LEU A 67 2.23 -46.64 -60.57
N PHE A 68 1.54 -46.94 -61.68
CA PHE A 68 0.94 -48.25 -61.95
C PHE A 68 1.02 -48.57 -63.45
N GLY A 69 1.97 -49.40 -63.86
CA GLY A 69 2.18 -49.80 -65.26
C GLY A 69 2.87 -51.16 -65.36
N LYS A 70 2.28 -52.07 -66.11
CA LYS A 70 2.70 -53.47 -66.26
C LYS A 70 4.00 -53.55 -67.07
N GLY A 71 5.11 -53.85 -66.40
CA GLY A 71 6.38 -54.25 -67.03
C GLY A 71 7.49 -53.20 -67.02
N ARG A 72 8.16 -53.01 -65.86
CA ARG A 72 9.63 -53.00 -65.64
C ARG A 72 9.95 -52.69 -64.16
N SER A 73 10.92 -53.42 -63.60
CA SER A 73 11.54 -53.40 -62.24
C SER A 73 10.62 -53.34 -60.99
N VAL A 74 10.62 -54.43 -60.22
CA VAL A 74 9.86 -54.70 -58.98
C VAL A 74 10.58 -54.12 -57.76
N THR A 75 10.84 -52.81 -57.72
CA THR A 75 11.40 -52.22 -56.50
C THR A 75 10.87 -50.81 -56.33
N ASP A 76 9.88 -50.66 -55.45
CA ASP A 76 9.46 -49.35 -54.95
C ASP A 76 10.60 -48.79 -54.09
N PRO A 77 11.23 -47.66 -54.45
CA PRO A 77 12.32 -47.07 -53.66
C PRO A 77 11.86 -46.56 -52.28
N ARG A 78 10.59 -46.74 -51.92
CA ARG A 78 10.02 -46.47 -50.60
C ARG A 78 10.28 -47.58 -49.56
N THR A 79 11.13 -48.57 -49.85
CA THR A 79 11.45 -49.64 -48.89
C THR A 79 12.25 -49.19 -47.66
N GLU A 80 12.73 -47.94 -47.61
CA GLU A 80 13.39 -47.35 -46.43
C GLU A 80 12.73 -46.04 -45.98
N ILE A 81 11.40 -45.98 -45.90
CA ILE A 81 10.75 -44.92 -45.12
C ILE A 81 10.86 -45.35 -43.65
N PRO A 82 11.67 -44.68 -42.80
CA PRO A 82 11.70 -44.99 -41.38
C PRO A 82 10.28 -44.82 -40.81
N PRO A 83 9.84 -45.70 -39.89
CA PRO A 83 8.50 -45.60 -39.33
C PRO A 83 8.29 -44.18 -38.81
N ARG A 84 7.24 -43.51 -39.29
CA ARG A 84 6.92 -42.14 -38.87
C ARG A 84 6.82 -42.16 -37.35
N PRO A 85 7.64 -41.40 -36.60
CA PRO A 85 7.59 -41.44 -35.15
C PRO A 85 6.15 -41.12 -34.72
N SER A 86 5.63 -41.92 -33.79
CA SER A 86 4.24 -41.82 -33.32
C SER A 86 4.00 -40.43 -32.72
N GLY A 87 3.44 -39.53 -33.54
CA GLY A 87 3.27 -38.10 -33.20
C GLY A 87 2.44 -37.85 -31.94
N ILE A 88 1.69 -38.86 -31.48
CA ILE A 88 0.91 -38.84 -30.24
C ILE A 88 1.82 -38.65 -29.01
N HIS A 89 2.98 -39.33 -28.94
CA HIS A 89 3.89 -39.22 -27.79
C HIS A 89 4.58 -37.85 -27.73
N THR A 90 4.95 -37.28 -28.88
CA THR A 90 5.56 -35.94 -28.96
C THR A 90 4.55 -34.83 -28.63
N LEU A 91 3.28 -34.98 -29.00
CA LEU A 91 2.23 -34.02 -28.65
C LEU A 91 1.91 -34.04 -27.15
N PHE A 92 1.83 -35.24 -26.55
CA PHE A 92 1.61 -35.37 -25.12
C PHE A 92 2.76 -34.76 -24.28
N ALA A 93 4.01 -35.06 -24.66
CA ALA A 93 5.18 -34.46 -24.01
C ALA A 93 5.21 -32.92 -24.16
N SER A 94 4.85 -32.40 -25.33
CA SER A 94 4.80 -30.96 -25.57
C SER A 94 3.70 -30.26 -24.76
N LEU A 95 2.53 -30.90 -24.62
CA LEU A 95 1.44 -30.41 -23.78
C LEU A 95 1.82 -30.41 -22.29
N GLU A 96 2.47 -31.46 -21.80
CA GLU A 96 2.94 -31.51 -20.41
C GLU A 96 4.02 -30.45 -20.15
N GLN A 97 4.92 -30.22 -21.11
CA GLN A 97 5.94 -29.20 -20.99
C GLN A 97 5.35 -27.78 -20.97
N MET A 98 4.27 -27.53 -21.73
CA MET A 98 3.49 -26.29 -21.63
C MET A 98 2.76 -26.15 -20.30
N ARG A 99 2.20 -27.24 -19.76
CA ARG A 99 1.54 -27.27 -18.44
C ARG A 99 2.51 -26.90 -17.33
N LEU A 100 3.67 -27.57 -17.28
CA LEU A 100 4.72 -27.31 -16.31
C LEU A 100 5.30 -25.89 -16.45
N SER A 101 5.48 -25.39 -17.68
CA SER A 101 5.92 -24.01 -17.90
C SER A 101 4.90 -23.00 -17.39
N ARG A 102 3.60 -23.25 -17.60
CA ARG A 102 2.52 -22.40 -17.10
C ARG A 102 2.49 -22.41 -15.58
N GLU A 103 2.54 -23.59 -14.96
CA GLU A 103 2.59 -23.74 -13.50
C GLU A 103 3.79 -23.01 -12.89
N ALA A 104 4.97 -23.12 -13.51
CA ALA A 104 6.16 -22.39 -13.08
C ALA A 104 5.98 -20.86 -13.19
N THR A 105 5.32 -20.35 -14.23
CA THR A 105 5.03 -18.91 -14.34
C THR A 105 3.98 -18.45 -13.33
N GLU A 106 2.94 -19.23 -13.08
CA GLU A 106 1.92 -18.93 -12.07
C GLU A 106 2.53 -18.91 -10.67
N GLN A 107 3.44 -19.85 -10.36
CA GLN A 107 4.15 -19.88 -9.09
C GLN A 107 5.09 -18.68 -8.91
N ARG A 108 5.85 -18.29 -9.94
CA ARG A 108 6.69 -17.08 -9.90
C ARG A 108 5.87 -15.81 -9.69
N LEU A 109 4.71 -15.70 -10.35
CA LEU A 109 3.81 -14.56 -10.16
C LEU A 109 3.26 -14.53 -8.73
N LYS A 110 2.89 -15.68 -8.18
CA LYS A 110 2.45 -15.78 -6.79
C LYS A 110 3.55 -15.34 -5.82
N GLU A 111 4.77 -15.84 -5.99
CA GLU A 111 5.93 -15.46 -5.16
C GLU A 111 6.21 -13.96 -5.24
N TYR A 112 6.17 -13.38 -6.45
CA TYR A 112 6.33 -11.95 -6.63
C TYR A 112 5.24 -11.13 -5.94
N ILE A 113 3.97 -11.54 -6.06
CA ILE A 113 2.85 -10.87 -5.39
C ILE A 113 2.98 -10.96 -3.87
N ASP A 114 3.30 -12.14 -3.35
CA ASP A 114 3.48 -12.36 -1.90
C ASP A 114 4.61 -11.47 -1.37
N GLN A 115 5.74 -11.39 -2.09
CA GLN A 115 6.85 -10.50 -1.74
C GLN A 115 6.42 -9.02 -1.75
N CYS A 116 5.70 -8.56 -2.78
CA CYS A 116 5.21 -7.18 -2.83
C CYS A 116 4.24 -6.86 -1.68
N ILE A 117 3.39 -7.81 -1.28
CA ILE A 117 2.47 -7.64 -0.16
C ILE A 117 3.26 -7.52 1.15
N GLU A 118 4.25 -8.38 1.37
CA GLU A 118 5.06 -8.36 2.58
C GLU A 118 5.84 -7.04 2.70
N GLU A 119 6.52 -6.61 1.64
CA GLU A 119 7.23 -5.32 1.61
C GLU A 119 6.29 -4.15 1.89
N PHE A 120 5.08 -4.16 1.32
CA PHE A 120 4.08 -3.14 1.57
C PHE A 120 3.58 -3.15 3.03
N CYS A 121 3.27 -4.32 3.58
CA CYS A 121 2.80 -4.47 4.96
C CYS A 121 3.86 -3.97 5.96
N VAL A 122 5.12 -4.40 5.79
CA VAL A 122 6.24 -3.95 6.64
C VAL A 122 6.41 -2.43 6.56
N ALA A 123 6.35 -1.86 5.36
CA ALA A 123 6.44 -0.40 5.19
C ALA A 123 5.28 0.34 5.87
N GLN A 124 4.05 -0.20 5.81
CA GLN A 124 2.91 0.41 6.51
C GLN A 124 3.03 0.28 8.02
N GLU A 125 3.47 -0.85 8.54
CA GLU A 125 3.70 -1.06 9.97
C GLU A 125 4.73 -0.05 10.51
N GLN A 126 5.87 0.07 9.84
CA GLN A 126 6.89 1.07 10.17
C GLN A 126 6.32 2.49 10.15
N ARG A 127 5.50 2.81 9.15
CA ARG A 127 4.86 4.14 9.06
C ARG A 127 3.90 4.38 10.23
N ILE A 128 3.11 3.39 10.62
CA ILE A 128 2.19 3.48 11.76
C ILE A 128 2.99 3.68 13.05
N THR A 129 4.05 2.91 13.27
CA THR A 129 4.92 3.05 14.45
C THR A 129 5.52 4.45 14.52
N LEU A 130 6.08 4.96 13.42
CA LEU A 130 6.64 6.32 13.38
C LEU A 130 5.58 7.40 13.67
N LEU A 131 4.36 7.23 13.17
CA LEU A 131 3.26 8.14 13.46
C LEU A 131 2.85 8.09 14.94
N GLN A 132 2.79 6.90 15.53
CA GLN A 132 2.50 6.72 16.95
C GLN A 132 3.58 7.36 17.83
N GLU A 133 4.86 7.12 17.53
CA GLU A 133 5.97 7.76 18.25
C GLU A 133 5.95 9.29 18.11
N ALA A 134 5.64 9.81 16.92
CA ALA A 134 5.53 11.24 16.70
C ALA A 134 4.37 11.86 17.49
N GLN A 135 3.24 11.15 17.61
CA GLN A 135 2.11 11.58 18.44
C GLN A 135 2.48 11.56 19.93
N GLU A 136 3.12 10.51 20.40
CA GLU A 136 3.57 10.37 21.79
C GLU A 136 4.55 11.50 22.17
N ARG A 137 5.54 11.78 21.32
CA ARG A 137 6.47 12.91 21.53
C ARG A 137 5.76 14.25 21.61
N ARG A 138 4.73 14.48 20.78
CA ARG A 138 3.93 15.71 20.83
C ARG A 138 3.13 15.79 22.13
N PHE A 139 2.56 14.69 22.58
CA PHE A 139 1.85 14.64 23.85
C PHE A 139 2.76 14.98 25.03
N GLN A 140 3.92 14.32 25.12
CA GLN A 140 4.94 14.59 26.14
C GLN A 140 5.45 16.04 26.09
N GLN A 141 5.62 16.60 24.89
CA GLN A 141 6.00 18.00 24.72
C GLN A 141 4.94 18.95 25.30
N LEU A 142 3.66 18.67 25.06
CA LEU A 142 2.55 19.47 25.60
C LEU A 142 2.48 19.36 27.12
N GLU A 143 2.64 18.17 27.70
CA GLU A 143 2.69 17.99 29.14
C GLU A 143 3.86 18.75 29.78
N CYS A 144 5.06 18.66 29.18
CA CYS A 144 6.22 19.42 29.64
C CYS A 144 5.95 20.93 29.59
N GLN A 145 5.35 21.41 28.50
CA GLN A 145 4.99 22.81 28.34
C GLN A 145 3.95 23.26 29.39
N GLN A 146 2.96 22.43 29.70
CA GLN A 146 1.97 22.69 30.74
C GLN A 146 2.64 22.81 32.11
N ARG A 147 3.49 21.86 32.49
CA ARG A 147 4.22 21.88 33.76
C ARG A 147 5.10 23.12 33.91
N ILE A 148 5.78 23.54 32.85
CA ILE A 148 6.59 24.77 32.85
C ILE A 148 5.69 26.00 33.06
N ASN A 149 4.54 26.05 32.40
CA ASN A 149 3.60 27.15 32.55
C ASN A 149 3.01 27.22 33.97
N GLU A 150 2.64 26.08 34.55
CA GLU A 150 2.15 25.99 35.93
C GLU A 150 3.21 26.47 36.92
N PHE A 151 4.44 25.98 36.80
CA PHE A 151 5.55 26.42 37.66
C PHE A 151 5.82 27.93 37.51
N ARG A 152 5.76 28.46 36.30
CA ARG A 152 5.89 29.90 36.06
C ARG A 152 4.80 30.70 36.78
N VAL A 153 3.54 30.28 36.67
CA VAL A 153 2.42 30.96 37.34
C VAL A 153 2.55 30.87 38.86
N GLU A 154 2.92 29.70 39.39
CA GLU A 154 3.12 29.50 40.82
C GLU A 154 4.24 30.39 41.37
N THR A 155 5.39 30.43 40.70
CA THR A 155 6.53 31.26 41.11
C THR A 155 6.19 32.74 41.04
N GLU A 156 5.49 33.20 39.99
CA GLU A 156 4.99 34.57 39.91
C GLU A 156 4.04 34.91 41.07
N HIS A 157 3.13 34.00 41.41
CA HIS A 157 2.23 34.16 42.56
C HIS A 157 3.02 34.31 43.85
N ARG A 158 3.93 33.36 44.14
CA ARG A 158 4.76 33.37 45.36
C ARG A 158 5.61 34.63 45.46
N ILE A 159 6.16 35.12 44.36
CA ILE A 159 6.90 36.40 44.34
C ILE A 159 5.99 37.58 44.66
N LYS A 160 4.78 37.63 44.10
CA LYS A 160 3.80 38.70 44.39
C LYS A 160 3.38 38.70 45.85
N GLU A 161 3.10 37.52 46.40
CA GLU A 161 2.73 37.32 47.80
C GLU A 161 3.87 37.74 48.74
N CYS A 162 5.08 37.23 48.53
CA CYS A 162 6.25 37.62 49.32
C CYS A 162 6.52 39.14 49.28
N ARG A 163 6.32 39.78 48.13
CA ARG A 163 6.42 41.25 48.00
C ARG A 163 5.33 41.96 48.78
N ALA A 164 4.10 41.46 48.78
CA ALA A 164 2.98 42.04 49.52
C ALA A 164 3.21 41.90 51.03
N GLU A 165 3.60 40.73 51.50
CA GLU A 165 3.98 40.47 52.89
C GLU A 165 5.10 41.40 53.35
N THR A 166 6.17 41.53 52.55
CA THR A 166 7.30 42.40 52.89
C THR A 166 6.85 43.87 53.01
N LYS A 167 6.02 44.35 52.08
CA LYS A 167 5.45 45.70 52.16
C LYS A 167 4.60 45.89 53.41
N GLN A 168 3.79 44.89 53.76
CA GLN A 168 2.95 44.91 54.94
C GLN A 168 3.79 44.94 56.22
N ARG A 169 4.81 44.09 56.33
CA ARG A 169 5.73 44.06 57.47
C ARG A 169 6.49 45.38 57.64
N ILE A 170 6.93 46.00 56.54
CA ILE A 170 7.57 47.33 56.59
C ILE A 170 6.59 48.38 57.11
N LYS A 171 5.32 48.33 56.67
CA LYS A 171 4.28 49.26 57.12
C LYS A 171 4.00 49.09 58.62
N GLU A 172 3.86 47.86 59.08
CA GLU A 172 3.67 47.53 60.51
C GLU A 172 4.86 48.00 61.35
N CYS A 173 6.08 47.65 60.94
CA CYS A 173 7.30 48.07 61.62
C CYS A 173 7.41 49.60 61.71
N ARG A 174 7.02 50.34 60.66
CA ARG A 174 7.00 51.81 60.68
C ARG A 174 5.99 52.36 61.70
N VAL A 175 4.81 51.74 61.82
CA VAL A 175 3.78 52.16 62.79
C VAL A 175 4.25 51.86 64.21
N GLU A 176 4.75 50.65 64.46
CA GLU A 176 5.26 50.22 65.77
C GLU A 176 6.41 51.10 66.24
N TYR A 177 7.42 51.28 65.38
CA TYR A 177 8.58 52.12 65.71
C TYR A 177 8.16 53.58 65.93
N GLY A 178 7.27 54.11 65.08
CA GLY A 178 6.73 55.46 65.23
C GLY A 178 5.98 55.65 66.55
N ALA A 179 5.17 54.66 66.95
CA ALA A 179 4.45 54.67 68.22
C ALA A 179 5.41 54.60 69.42
N ALA A 180 6.42 53.70 69.37
CA ALA A 180 7.42 53.55 70.42
C ALA A 180 8.25 54.83 70.61
N VAL A 181 8.70 55.45 69.51
CA VAL A 181 9.40 56.75 69.57
C VAL A 181 8.49 57.83 70.13
N GLY A 182 7.23 57.90 69.67
CA GLY A 182 6.24 58.85 70.18
C GLY A 182 5.98 58.71 71.68
N GLN A 183 5.92 57.48 72.18
CA GLN A 183 5.77 57.18 73.61
C GLN A 183 7.01 57.65 74.39
N ARG A 184 8.22 57.32 73.94
CA ARG A 184 9.47 57.77 74.59
C ARG A 184 9.59 59.29 74.65
N ILE A 185 9.15 59.99 73.61
CA ILE A 185 9.12 61.46 73.61
C ILE A 185 8.15 62.00 74.67
N LYS A 186 6.99 61.36 74.87
CA LYS A 186 6.04 61.73 75.92
C LYS A 186 6.64 61.50 77.30
N GLU A 187 7.20 60.32 77.54
CA GLU A 187 7.87 59.96 78.81
C GLU A 187 8.99 60.96 79.13
N CYS A 188 9.89 61.25 78.19
CA CYS A 188 10.93 62.25 78.39
C CYS A 188 10.38 63.65 78.66
N ARG A 189 9.25 64.04 78.05
CA ARG A 189 8.61 65.34 78.31
C ARG A 189 8.05 65.39 79.73
N GLU A 190 7.36 64.34 80.16
CA GLU A 190 6.80 64.20 81.51
C GLU A 190 7.89 64.21 82.57
N GLU A 191 9.01 63.50 82.34
CA GLU A 191 10.19 63.53 83.22
C GLU A 191 10.77 64.94 83.37
N VAL A 192 10.91 65.69 82.28
CA VAL A 192 11.42 67.07 82.31
C VAL A 192 10.45 67.98 83.06
N GLU A 193 9.15 67.86 82.80
CA GLU A 193 8.11 68.65 83.48
C GLU A 193 8.06 68.36 84.97
N GLN A 194 8.16 67.08 85.36
CA GLN A 194 8.27 66.67 86.76
C GLN A 194 9.49 67.31 87.42
N ARG A 195 10.67 67.25 86.80
CA ARG A 195 11.89 67.88 87.34
C ARG A 195 11.74 69.39 87.50
N ILE A 196 11.11 70.07 86.54
CA ILE A 196 10.82 71.51 86.64
C ILE A 196 9.93 71.81 87.85
N ASN A 197 8.89 71.00 88.06
CA ASN A 197 7.98 71.16 89.19
C ASN A 197 8.67 70.90 90.53
N GLU A 198 9.52 69.87 90.60
CA GLU A 198 10.37 69.59 91.77
C GLU A 198 11.29 70.77 92.08
N PHE A 199 11.99 71.33 91.07
CA PHE A 199 12.82 72.53 91.24
C PHE A 199 12.02 73.73 91.75
N ARG A 200 10.81 73.94 91.23
CA ARG A 200 9.93 75.04 91.68
C ARG A 200 9.51 74.86 93.14
N ALA A 201 9.12 73.64 93.54
CA ALA A 201 8.72 73.36 94.93
C ALA A 201 9.85 73.66 95.91
N VAL A 202 11.09 73.24 95.61
CA VAL A 202 12.27 73.54 96.44
C VAL A 202 12.52 75.04 96.55
N TRP A 203 12.28 75.81 95.47
CA TRP A 203 12.45 77.26 95.47
C TRP A 203 11.40 77.99 96.31
N GLU A 204 10.16 77.49 96.36
CA GLU A 204 9.07 78.09 97.14
C GLU A 204 9.21 77.86 98.66
N GLU A 205 10.02 76.88 99.09
CA GLU A 205 10.29 76.57 100.50
C GLU A 205 11.46 77.37 101.13
N GLN A 206 12.20 78.18 100.34
CA GLN A 206 13.32 79.03 100.79
C GLN A 206 12.94 80.50 100.93
#